data_AF-A0A2E5C3V5-F1
#
_entry.id   AF-A0A2E5C3V5-F1
#
_cell.length_a   1.000
_cell.length_b   1.000
_cell.length_c   1.000
_cell.angle_alpha   90.00
_cell.angle_beta   90.00
_cell.angle_gamma   90.00
#
_symmetry.space_group_name_H-M   'P 1'
#
loop_
_entity.id
_entity.type
_entity.pdbx_description
1 polymer ?
#
loop_
_entity_poly.entity_id
_entity_poly.type
_entity_poly.pdbx_seq_one_letter_code
_entity_poly.pdbx_strand_id
1 'polypeptide(L)'
;MNTRDHLSDFLNLYKFYWEVAIKLCIFFVGSAGAVSAYVIKNQNVAYMGLALVIPIVMCIFGSWLAYTRIPGLKFMRDEVERLSKELGQESYLELGSLVIFTKALGALLLLCALGMIILLGYFQCNS
;
A
#
# COMPACT_ATOMS: atom_id res chain seq x y z
N MET A 1 -29.86 -9.06 -21.74
CA MET A 1 -28.61 -8.36 -21.40
C MET A 1 -27.87 -9.26 -20.41
N ASN A 2 -26.68 -9.75 -20.76
CA ASN A 2 -26.15 -11.02 -20.26
C ASN A 2 -25.33 -10.84 -18.98
N THR A 3 -25.79 -11.42 -17.87
CA THR A 3 -25.23 -11.26 -16.51
C THR A 3 -23.77 -11.71 -16.37
N ARG A 4 -23.26 -12.52 -17.32
CA ARG A 4 -21.85 -12.96 -17.36
C ARG A 4 -20.86 -11.82 -17.65
N ASP A 5 -21.29 -10.78 -18.36
CA ASP A 5 -20.42 -9.67 -18.75
C ASP A 5 -20.01 -8.87 -17.52
N HIS A 6 -20.96 -8.60 -16.60
CA HIS A 6 -20.72 -7.87 -15.36
C HIS A 6 -19.72 -8.56 -14.42
N LEU A 7 -19.77 -9.89 -14.29
CA LEU A 7 -18.84 -10.62 -13.42
C LEU A 7 -17.40 -10.53 -13.95
N SER A 8 -17.23 -10.58 -15.28
CA SER A 8 -15.93 -10.45 -15.92
C SER A 8 -15.33 -9.04 -15.73
N ASP A 9 -16.17 -8.01 -15.74
CA ASP A 9 -15.76 -6.63 -15.46
C ASP A 9 -15.31 -6.44 -14.01
N PHE A 10 -16.05 -7.01 -13.04
CA PHE A 10 -15.64 -6.96 -11.62
C PHE A 10 -14.30 -7.68 -11.38
N LEU A 11 -14.08 -8.83 -12.02
CA LEU A 11 -12.81 -9.56 -11.95
C LEU A 11 -11.65 -8.78 -12.55
N ASN A 12 -11.85 -8.16 -13.72
CA ASN A 12 -10.83 -7.34 -14.36
C ASN A 12 -10.50 -6.11 -13.51
N LEU A 13 -11.52 -5.46 -12.94
CA LEU A 13 -11.33 -4.31 -12.06
C LEU A 13 -10.57 -4.70 -10.78
N TYR A 14 -10.89 -5.86 -10.19
CA TYR A 14 -10.17 -6.40 -9.04
C TYR A 14 -8.70 -6.67 -9.35
N LYS A 15 -8.42 -7.35 -10.47
CA LYS A 15 -7.05 -7.63 -10.93
C LYS A 15 -6.27 -6.35 -11.17
N PHE A 16 -6.91 -5.34 -11.77
CA PHE A 16 -6.32 -4.02 -11.97
C PHE A 16 -5.95 -3.35 -10.63
N TYR A 17 -6.85 -3.34 -9.65
CA TYR A 17 -6.56 -2.79 -8.33
C TYR A 17 -5.40 -3.51 -7.64
N TRP A 18 -5.34 -4.84 -7.75
CA TRP A 18 -4.25 -5.64 -7.21
C TRP A 18 -2.91 -5.28 -7.85
N GLU A 19 -2.86 -5.18 -9.18
CA GLU A 19 -1.65 -4.83 -9.91
C GLU A 19 -1.16 -3.41 -9.57
N VAL A 20 -2.08 -2.45 -9.47
CA VAL A 20 -1.76 -1.08 -9.04
C VAL A 20 -1.24 -1.06 -7.60
N ALA A 21 -1.87 -1.79 -6.68
CA ALA A 21 -1.43 -1.87 -5.29
C ALA A 21 -0.01 -2.44 -5.16
N ILE A 22 0.31 -3.49 -5.91
CA ILE A 22 1.67 -4.06 -5.94
C ILE A 22 2.68 -3.06 -6.51
N LYS A 23 2.37 -2.43 -7.64
CA LYS A 23 3.28 -1.43 -8.26
C LYS A 23 3.57 -0.27 -7.31
N LEU A 24 2.53 0.23 -6.63
CA LEU A 24 2.69 1.27 -5.61
C LEU A 24 3.54 0.78 -4.43
N CYS A 25 3.31 -0.43 -3.94
CA CYS A 25 4.11 -1.03 -2.87
C CYS A 25 5.61 -1.07 -3.23
N ILE A 26 5.94 -1.64 -4.39
CA ILE A 26 7.32 -1.76 -4.86
C ILE A 26 7.93 -0.36 -5.04
N PHE A 27 7.17 0.59 -5.57
CA PHE A 27 7.63 1.97 -5.74
C PHE A 27 7.93 2.66 -4.40
N PHE A 28 7.02 2.61 -3.43
CA PHE A 28 7.22 3.24 -2.12
C PHE A 28 8.35 2.61 -1.33
N VAL A 29 8.41 1.27 -1.27
CA VAL A 29 9.47 0.56 -0.54
C VAL A 29 10.83 0.72 -1.23
N GLY A 30 10.85 0.62 -2.56
CA GLY A 30 12.07 0.80 -3.35
C GLY A 30 12.64 2.21 -3.25
N SER A 31 11.80 3.24 -3.38
CA SER A 31 12.23 4.63 -3.22
C SER A 31 12.69 4.93 -1.79
N ALA A 32 11.95 4.50 -0.76
CA ALA A 32 12.34 4.68 0.63
C ALA A 32 13.68 3.98 0.95
N GLY A 33 13.87 2.75 0.47
CA GLY A 33 15.11 1.99 0.64
C GLY A 33 16.29 2.66 -0.08
N ALA A 34 16.10 3.10 -1.33
CA ALA A 34 17.15 3.77 -2.10
C ALA A 34 17.60 5.09 -1.44
N VAL A 35 16.65 5.92 -0.98
CA VAL A 35 16.97 7.18 -0.29
C VAL A 35 17.66 6.89 1.05
N SER A 36 17.16 5.91 1.82
CA SER A 36 17.79 5.53 3.10
C SER A 36 19.23 5.06 2.91
N ALA A 37 19.48 4.19 1.93
CA ALA A 37 20.83 3.71 1.61
C ALA A 37 21.75 4.85 1.14
N TYR A 38 21.23 5.80 0.36
CA TYR A 38 21.98 6.96 -0.10
C TYR A 38 22.38 7.89 1.05
N VAL A 39 21.49 8.13 2.02
CA VAL A 39 21.80 8.91 3.21
C VAL A 39 22.81 8.20 4.10
N ILE A 40 22.65 6.89 4.30
CA ILE A 40 23.62 6.07 5.06
C ILE A 40 25.01 6.11 4.42
N LYS A 41 25.12 6.18 3.09
CA LYS A 41 26.41 6.25 2.40
C LYS A 41 27.08 7.63 2.52
N ASN A 42 26.30 8.71 2.60
CA ASN A 42 26.80 10.09 2.55
C ASN A 42 26.67 10.82 3.91
N GLN A 43 27.03 10.14 4.99
CA GLN A 43 26.88 10.63 6.37
C GLN A 43 27.64 11.93 6.68
N ASN A 44 28.71 12.19 5.94
CA ASN A 44 29.61 13.32 6.18
C ASN A 44 29.11 14.65 5.60
N VAL A 45 28.00 14.65 4.86
CA VAL A 45 27.44 15.88 4.28
C VAL A 45 26.45 16.47 5.27
N ALA A 46 26.70 17.71 5.71
CA ALA A 46 25.76 18.44 6.55
C ALA A 46 24.38 18.49 5.86
N TYR A 47 23.31 18.30 6.64
CA TYR A 47 21.91 18.28 6.19
C TYR A 47 21.47 17.07 5.35
N MET A 48 22.30 16.05 5.17
CA MET A 48 21.91 14.83 4.43
C MET A 48 20.67 14.14 5.03
N GLY A 49 20.49 14.27 6.35
CA GLY A 49 19.32 13.76 7.07
C GLY A 49 17.99 14.35 6.61
N LEU A 50 17.96 15.56 6.02
CA LEU A 50 16.73 16.16 5.51
C LEU A 50 16.18 15.44 4.27
N ALA A 51 17.02 14.72 3.52
CA ALA A 51 16.58 13.93 2.37
C ALA A 51 15.61 12.79 2.77
N LEU A 52 15.65 12.34 4.03
CA LEU A 52 14.74 11.34 4.58
C LEU A 52 13.32 11.87 4.84
N VAL A 53 13.13 13.20 4.90
CA VAL A 53 11.79 13.78 5.14
C VAL A 53 10.83 13.44 4.00
N ILE A 54 11.30 13.46 2.75
CA ILE A 54 10.50 13.14 1.57
C ILE A 54 9.93 11.71 1.63
N PRO A 55 10.75 10.64 1.79
CA PRO A 55 10.23 9.29 1.87
C PRO A 55 9.41 9.05 3.15
N ILE A 56 9.70 9.73 4.27
CA ILE A 56 8.84 9.67 5.46
C ILE A 56 7.42 10.18 5.15
N VAL A 57 7.31 11.36 4.53
CA VAL A 57 6.01 11.93 4.15
C VAL A 57 5.29 11.03 3.14
N MET A 58 6.02 10.48 2.16
CA MET A 58 5.45 9.55 1.18
C MET A 58 4.94 8.25 1.84
N CYS A 59 5.67 7.66 2.77
CA CYS A 59 5.25 6.45 3.47
C CYS A 59 4.05 6.70 4.41
N ILE A 60 4.02 7.84 5.10
CA ILE A 60 2.87 8.25 5.94
C ILE A 60 1.64 8.47 5.06
N PHE A 61 1.78 9.21 3.96
CA PHE A 61 0.69 9.44 3.01
C PHE A 61 0.20 8.13 2.38
N GLY A 62 1.12 7.24 1.98
CA GLY A 62 0.79 5.93 1.44
C GLY A 62 0.03 5.04 2.44
N SER A 63 0.43 5.07 3.71
CA SER A 63 -0.29 4.34 4.77
C SER A 63 -1.68 4.92 5.04
N TRP A 64 -1.80 6.26 5.08
CA TRP A 64 -3.09 6.93 5.19
C TRP A 64 -4.04 6.59 4.03
N LEU A 65 -3.51 6.56 2.81
CA LEU A 65 -4.26 6.19 1.61
C LEU A 65 -4.67 4.71 1.65
N ALA A 66 -3.81 3.82 2.14
CA ALA A 66 -4.18 2.42 2.37
C ALA A 66 -5.32 2.32 3.39
N TYR A 67 -5.24 3.03 4.52
CA TYR A 67 -6.24 2.99 5.59
C TYR A 67 -7.62 3.52 5.14
N THR A 68 -7.65 4.64 4.43
CA THR A 68 -8.91 5.25 3.93
C THR A 68 -9.61 4.42 2.86
N ARG A 69 -8.88 3.54 2.14
CA ARG A 69 -9.45 2.67 1.10
C ARG A 69 -9.97 1.33 1.63
N ILE A 70 -9.59 0.90 2.83
CA ILE A 70 -10.10 -0.32 3.48
C ILE A 70 -11.64 -0.38 3.55
N PRO A 71 -12.37 0.67 3.98
CA PRO A 71 -13.84 0.61 4.03
C PRO A 71 -14.48 0.50 2.65
N GLY A 72 -13.92 1.14 1.62
CA GLY A 72 -14.42 1.01 0.24
C GLY A 72 -14.20 -0.39 -0.32
N LEU A 73 -13.09 -1.04 0.03
CA LEU A 73 -12.84 -2.45 -0.31
C LEU A 73 -13.81 -3.41 0.39
N LYS A 74 -14.15 -3.14 1.66
CA LYS A 74 -15.17 -3.92 2.38
C LYS A 74 -16.54 -3.78 1.73
N PHE A 75 -16.93 -2.57 1.36
CA PHE A 75 -18.20 -2.31 0.68
C PHE A 75 -18.29 -3.07 -0.65
N MET A 76 -17.27 -2.97 -1.50
CA MET A 76 -17.18 -3.73 -2.76
C MET A 76 -17.22 -5.25 -2.53
N ARG A 77 -16.60 -5.74 -1.45
CA ARG A 77 -16.66 -7.15 -1.07
C ARG A 77 -18.09 -7.57 -0.71
N ASP A 78 -18.78 -6.79 0.11
CA ASP A 78 -20.13 -7.10 0.55
C ASP A 78 -21.11 -7.08 -0.64
N GLU A 79 -20.90 -6.16 -1.60
CA GLU A 79 -21.69 -6.10 -2.83
C GLU A 79 -21.48 -7.34 -3.72
N VAL A 80 -20.22 -7.76 -3.91
CA VAL A 80 -19.90 -8.94 -4.71
C VAL A 80 -20.39 -10.22 -4.02
N GLU A 81 -20.31 -10.31 -2.69
CA GLU A 81 -20.86 -11.44 -1.93
C GLU A 81 -22.39 -11.50 -2.08
N ARG A 82 -23.07 -10.34 -2.07
CA ARG A 82 -24.52 -10.27 -2.28
C ARG A 82 -24.90 -10.71 -3.70
N LEU A 83 -24.21 -10.18 -4.71
CA LEU A 83 -24.40 -10.57 -6.12
C LEU A 83 -24.11 -12.07 -6.34
N SER A 84 -23.07 -12.62 -5.71
CA SER A 84 -22.75 -14.05 -5.82
C SER A 84 -23.83 -14.95 -5.22
N LYS A 85 -24.40 -14.54 -4.06
CA LYS A 85 -25.54 -15.23 -3.44
C LYS A 85 -26.80 -15.14 -4.30
N GLU A 86 -27.08 -13.99 -4.89
CA GLU A 86 -28.23 -13.78 -5.80
C GLU A 86 -28.11 -14.62 -7.09
N LEU A 87 -26.89 -14.86 -7.60
CA LEU A 87 -26.65 -15.67 -8.79
C LEU A 87 -26.54 -17.19 -8.52
N GLY A 88 -26.60 -17.64 -7.26
CA GLY A 88 -26.47 -19.05 -6.91
C GLY A 88 -25.12 -19.68 -7.26
N GLN A 89 -24.11 -18.85 -7.56
CA GLN A 89 -22.75 -19.29 -7.87
C GLN A 89 -21.91 -19.26 -6.58
N GLU A 90 -21.43 -20.42 -6.14
CA GLU A 90 -20.41 -20.57 -5.09
C GLU A 90 -19.00 -20.20 -5.58
N SER A 91 -18.87 -19.18 -6.44
CA SER A 91 -17.55 -18.74 -6.86
C SER A 91 -16.99 -17.89 -5.71
N TYR A 92 -16.25 -18.55 -4.82
CA TYR A 92 -15.48 -17.94 -3.75
C TYR A 92 -14.44 -16.99 -4.35
N LEU A 93 -14.85 -15.78 -4.72
CA LEU A 93 -13.93 -14.71 -5.06
C LEU A 93 -13.23 -14.33 -3.75
N GLU A 94 -11.95 -14.66 -3.63
CA GLU A 94 -11.13 -14.35 -2.45
C GLU A 94 -10.81 -12.84 -2.34
N LEU A 95 -11.84 -11.99 -2.32
CA LEU A 95 -11.75 -10.56 -2.03
C LEU A 95 -11.16 -10.28 -0.64
N GLY A 96 -11.23 -11.29 0.26
CA GLY A 96 -10.56 -11.25 1.56
C GLY A 96 -9.06 -11.06 1.46
N SER A 97 -8.42 -11.62 0.42
CA SER A 97 -6.97 -11.51 0.21
C SER A 97 -6.54 -10.06 -0.04
N LEU A 98 -7.32 -9.27 -0.81
CA LEU A 98 -6.99 -7.86 -1.10
C LEU A 98 -7.11 -6.96 0.13
N VAL A 99 -8.08 -7.23 1.01
CA VAL A 99 -8.21 -6.50 2.27
C VAL A 99 -7.02 -6.79 3.19
N ILE A 100 -6.63 -8.06 3.31
CA ILE A 100 -5.47 -8.47 4.12
C ILE A 100 -4.20 -7.86 3.53
N PHE A 101 -4.01 -7.92 2.22
CA PHE A 101 -2.86 -7.35 1.53
C PHE A 101 -2.77 -5.84 1.71
N THR A 102 -3.87 -5.10 1.55
CA THR A 102 -3.90 -3.64 1.73
C THR A 102 -3.58 -3.27 3.19
N LYS A 103 -4.05 -4.06 4.15
CA LYS A 103 -3.73 -3.86 5.58
C LYS A 103 -2.25 -4.15 5.87
N ALA A 104 -1.70 -5.23 5.30
CA ALA A 104 -0.28 -5.56 5.41
C ALA A 104 0.61 -4.50 4.76
N LEU A 105 0.19 -3.97 3.60
CA LEU A 105 0.87 -2.87 2.92
C LEU A 105 0.91 -1.60 3.77
N GLY A 106 -0.23 -1.20 4.34
CA GLY A 106 -0.31 -0.04 5.22
C GLY A 106 0.57 -0.19 6.47
N ALA A 107 0.63 -1.39 7.05
CA ALA A 107 1.51 -1.70 8.17
C ALA A 107 2.99 -1.66 7.79
N LEU A 108 3.35 -2.20 6.63
CA LEU A 108 4.72 -2.19 6.12
C LEU A 108 5.21 -0.77 5.83
N LEU A 109 4.37 0.07 5.23
CA LEU A 109 4.67 1.49 5.01
C LEU A 109 4.85 2.26 6.32
N LEU A 110 4.05 1.98 7.35
CA LEU A 110 4.25 2.56 8.69
C LEU A 110 5.58 2.12 9.30
N LEU A 111 5.92 0.84 9.17
CA LEU A 111 7.19 0.31 9.68
C LEU A 111 8.39 0.96 8.97
N CYS A 112 8.30 1.17 7.65
CA CYS A 112 9.31 1.94 6.90
C CYS A 112 9.39 3.40 7.37
N ALA A 113 8.26 4.07 7.58
CA ALA A 113 8.24 5.44 8.08
C ALA A 113 8.91 5.55 9.47
N LEU A 114 8.56 4.64 10.39
CA LEU A 114 9.18 4.57 11.73
C LEU A 114 10.68 4.32 11.64
N GLY A 115 11.12 3.38 10.79
CA GLY A 115 12.54 3.11 10.55
C GLY A 115 13.29 4.36 10.08
N MET A 116 12.72 5.13 9.14
CA MET A 116 13.33 6.37 8.65
C MET A 116 13.34 7.49 9.69
N ILE A 117 12.30 7.59 10.55
CA ILE A 117 12.28 8.54 11.67
C ILE A 117 13.39 8.24 12.68
N ILE A 118 13.57 6.96 13.03
CA ILE A 118 14.66 6.52 13.93
C ILE A 118 16.02 6.87 13.33
N LEU A 119 16.18 6.63 12.03
CA LEU A 119 17.41 6.92 11.30
C LEU A 119 17.70 8.43 11.28
N LEU A 120 16.68 9.26 11.05
CA LEU A 120 16.79 10.72 11.11
C LEU A 120 17.18 11.22 12.51
N GLY A 121 16.59 10.65 13.57
CA GLY A 121 16.96 10.97 14.96
C GLY A 121 18.40 10.61 15.30
N TYR A 122 18.89 9.47 14.80
CA TYR A 122 20.29 9.07 14.97
C TYR A 122 21.25 10.07 14.29
N PHE A 123 20.94 10.51 13.08
CA PHE A 123 21.77 11.49 12.35
C PHE A 123 21.76 12.88 12.98
N GLN A 124 20.63 13.34 13.53
CA GLN A 124 20.56 14.64 14.21
C GLN A 124 21.26 14.64 15.58
N CYS A 125 21.34 13.51 16.26
CA CYS A 125 22.02 13.40 17.55
C CYS A 125 23.55 13.26 17.42
N ASN A 126 24.02 12.79 16.26
CA ASN A 126 25.45 12.58 15.96
C ASN A 126 26.12 13.74 15.19
N SER A 127 25.36 14.77 14.82
CA SER A 127 25.85 15.97 14.13
C SER A 127 25.90 17.17 15.07
#